data_AF-A0A2V1DNS4-F1
#
_entry.id   AF-A0A2V1DNS4-F1
#
_cell.length_a   1.000
_cell.length_b   1.000
_cell.length_c   1.000
_cell.angle_alpha   90.00
_cell.angle_beta   90.00
_cell.angle_gamma   90.00
#
_symmetry.space_group_name_H-M   'P 1'
#
loop_
_entity.id
_entity.type
_entity.pdbx_description
1 polymer ?
#
loop_
_entity_poly.entity_id
_entity_poly.type
_entity_poly.pdbx_seq_one_letter_code
_entity_poly.pdbx_strand_id
1 'polypeptide(L)'
;MRGGDDDSENIFHAVGSICRFLGSQIASDRLAFTFICDVKDYTTAKRLLRPFDALPRLKECNIRIGNRRDGALRSLARSTSTAATTDNQTGNTEGMPFPFMKLPRELRIQILQQTDLGGFGKDLDIRDLGLMSKQTTRFKCCGNCTFTKSDCCCPLNFSAQSNSCTCRILPMELFLTNRQMGLDATEVLYSSNNFKFKGNLISFLNIFRGFRHHTLKSFRRISFDFYSTQTTQWMLNHSQYWIETISFIRDNFDVSKLQLSVITTDDSKECKWSNYSERTTVPLYNAYVAITRTVKQQLPHLRDFHVTLGVFFDLEAELERWVMGPDYDSQRGSANRNATGKKSNPVWDISHCKVPRWHKGLGDDD
;
A
#
# COMPACT_ATOMS: atom_id res chain seq x y z
N MET A 1 8.00 3.23 46.74
CA MET A 1 7.16 3.35 45.52
C MET A 1 5.73 2.86 45.83
N ARG A 2 4.90 3.69 46.48
CA ARG A 2 3.49 3.40 46.83
C ARG A 2 2.56 4.53 46.36
N GLY A 3 2.81 5.08 45.17
CA GLY A 3 2.07 6.23 44.63
C GLY A 3 1.45 5.98 43.26
N GLY A 4 1.28 4.72 42.84
CA GLY A 4 0.78 4.39 41.50
C GLY A 4 -0.69 4.00 41.41
N ASP A 5 -1.30 3.51 42.50
CA ASP A 5 -2.64 2.91 42.43
C ASP A 5 -3.75 3.98 42.47
N ASP A 6 -3.58 5.07 43.22
CA ASP A 6 -4.60 6.11 43.39
C ASP A 6 -4.84 6.91 42.08
N ASP A 7 -3.78 7.18 41.32
CA ASP A 7 -3.89 7.86 40.02
C ASP A 7 -4.64 7.02 38.98
N SER A 8 -4.55 5.68 39.07
CA SER A 8 -5.22 4.79 38.13
C SER A 8 -6.74 4.73 38.35
N GLU A 9 -7.19 4.74 39.61
CA GLU A 9 -8.61 4.79 39.97
C GLU A 9 -9.28 6.09 39.52
N ASN A 10 -8.56 7.20 39.66
CA ASN A 10 -9.01 8.51 39.19
C ASN A 10 -9.31 8.52 37.69
N ILE A 11 -8.49 7.82 36.87
CA ILE A 11 -8.72 7.73 35.41
C ILE A 11 -10.00 6.94 35.11
N PHE A 12 -10.24 5.80 35.75
CA PHE A 12 -11.47 5.03 35.52
C PHE A 12 -12.72 5.83 35.89
N HIS A 13 -12.68 6.54 37.02
CA HIS A 13 -13.78 7.40 37.44
C HIS A 13 -14.02 8.56 36.48
N ALA A 14 -12.95 9.20 35.99
CA ALA A 14 -13.03 10.30 35.02
C ALA A 14 -13.65 9.84 33.70
N VAL A 15 -13.17 8.73 33.13
CA VAL A 15 -13.73 8.15 31.89
C VAL A 15 -15.20 7.79 32.07
N GLY A 16 -15.56 7.18 33.22
CA GLY A 16 -16.94 6.84 33.54
C GLY A 16 -17.87 8.05 33.67
N SER A 17 -17.37 9.14 34.25
CA SER A 17 -18.15 10.37 34.41
C SER A 17 -18.34 11.10 33.07
N ILE A 18 -17.31 11.14 32.23
CA ILE A 18 -17.40 11.70 30.87
C ILE A 18 -18.40 10.91 30.02
N CYS A 19 -18.33 9.57 30.02
CA CYS A 19 -19.24 8.76 29.21
C CYS A 19 -20.69 8.92 29.64
N ARG A 20 -20.98 8.94 30.94
CA ARG A 20 -22.35 9.20 31.46
C ARG A 20 -22.84 10.60 31.10
N PHE A 21 -21.97 11.61 31.25
CA PHE A 21 -22.32 12.98 30.89
C PHE A 21 -22.66 13.08 29.40
N LEU A 22 -21.76 12.64 28.51
CA LEU A 22 -21.98 12.61 27.07
C LEU A 22 -23.25 11.82 26.71
N GLY A 23 -23.47 10.69 27.38
CA GLY A 23 -24.64 9.84 27.16
C GLY A 23 -25.97 10.51 27.47
N SER A 24 -25.99 11.41 28.46
CA SER A 24 -27.19 12.18 28.83
C SER A 24 -27.44 13.41 27.94
N GLN A 25 -26.41 13.94 27.27
CA GLN A 25 -26.48 15.23 26.57
C GLN A 25 -26.57 15.12 25.05
N ILE A 26 -26.22 13.97 24.49
CA ILE A 26 -26.00 13.82 23.05
C ILE A 26 -26.99 12.82 22.47
N ALA A 27 -27.63 13.20 21.35
CA ALA A 27 -28.48 12.30 20.59
C ALA A 27 -27.65 11.28 19.75
N SER A 28 -28.24 10.12 19.48
CA SER A 28 -27.64 9.08 18.63
C SER A 28 -27.16 9.61 17.27
N ASP A 29 -26.08 9.02 16.75
CA ASP A 29 -25.45 9.29 15.45
C ASP A 29 -24.91 10.71 15.25
N ARG A 30 -24.80 11.51 16.33
CA ARG A 30 -24.26 12.89 16.23
C ARG A 30 -22.81 13.02 16.66
N LEU A 31 -22.32 12.15 17.53
CA LEU A 31 -20.97 12.23 18.07
C LEU A 31 -19.99 11.33 17.32
N ALA A 32 -18.92 11.93 16.81
CA ALA A 32 -17.70 11.24 16.43
C ALA A 32 -16.75 11.25 17.63
N PHE A 33 -16.49 10.09 18.21
CA PHE A 33 -15.71 9.96 19.44
C PHE A 33 -14.36 9.31 19.15
N THR A 34 -13.29 9.86 19.71
CA THR A 34 -11.94 9.28 19.65
C THR A 34 -11.38 9.14 21.05
N PHE A 35 -11.00 7.93 21.43
CA PHE A 35 -10.41 7.61 22.72
C PHE A 35 -9.03 7.00 22.54
N ILE A 36 -8.04 7.57 23.23
CA ILE A 36 -6.64 7.13 23.18
C ILE A 36 -6.13 7.02 24.61
N CYS A 37 -5.85 5.81 25.05
CA CYS A 37 -5.26 5.54 26.35
C CYS A 37 -4.49 4.22 26.29
N ASP A 38 -3.16 4.29 26.18
CA ASP A 38 -2.34 3.09 26.05
C ASP A 38 -2.25 2.36 27.41
N VAL A 39 -2.77 1.14 27.48
CA VAL A 39 -2.78 0.33 28.71
C VAL A 39 -1.73 -0.79 28.66
N LYS A 40 -1.43 -1.36 29.82
CA LYS A 40 -0.47 -2.45 29.96
C LYS A 40 -1.04 -3.82 29.58
N ASP A 41 -2.32 -4.07 29.90
CA ASP A 41 -2.94 -5.39 29.78
C ASP A 41 -4.43 -5.33 29.42
N TYR A 42 -4.94 -6.50 29.03
CA TYR A 42 -6.33 -6.68 28.59
C TYR A 42 -7.35 -6.36 29.68
N THR A 43 -7.07 -6.73 30.93
CA THR A 43 -7.99 -6.52 32.06
C THR A 43 -8.22 -5.03 32.30
N THR A 44 -7.12 -4.26 32.29
CA THR A 44 -7.13 -2.80 32.42
C THR A 44 -7.91 -2.15 31.26
N ALA A 45 -7.64 -2.55 30.02
CA ALA A 45 -8.39 -2.06 28.86
C ALA A 45 -9.89 -2.35 28.97
N LYS A 46 -10.27 -3.56 29.37
CA LYS A 46 -11.67 -3.95 29.49
C LYS A 46 -12.40 -3.12 30.54
N ARG A 47 -11.76 -2.89 31.70
CA ARG A 47 -12.30 -2.02 32.75
C ARG A 47 -12.45 -0.58 32.26
N LEU A 48 -11.46 -0.07 31.51
CA LEU A 48 -11.42 1.28 30.97
C LEU A 48 -12.51 1.53 29.92
N LEU A 49 -12.83 0.53 29.10
CA LEU A 49 -13.80 0.64 28.02
C LEU A 49 -15.24 0.33 28.45
N ARG A 50 -15.46 -0.32 29.61
CA ARG A 50 -16.81 -0.63 30.13
C ARG A 50 -17.77 0.57 30.16
N PRO A 51 -17.36 1.81 30.50
CA PRO A 51 -18.28 2.94 30.49
C PRO A 51 -18.83 3.32 29.11
N PHE A 52 -18.27 2.80 28.02
CA PHE A 52 -18.74 3.09 26.67
C PHE A 52 -20.13 2.49 26.43
N ASP A 53 -20.53 1.47 27.20
CA ASP A 53 -21.88 0.89 27.17
C ASP A 53 -22.97 1.92 27.53
N ALA A 54 -22.61 3.02 28.21
CA ALA A 54 -23.53 4.09 28.58
C ALA A 54 -23.65 5.19 27.50
N LEU A 55 -22.85 5.13 26.44
CA LEU A 55 -22.93 6.09 25.33
C LEU A 55 -24.11 5.75 24.42
N PRO A 56 -24.80 6.75 23.83
CA PRO A 56 -25.73 6.51 22.74
C PRO A 56 -24.96 5.96 21.54
N ARG A 57 -25.68 5.40 20.56
CA ARG A 57 -25.09 5.05 19.26
C ARG A 57 -24.30 6.23 18.71
N LEU A 58 -23.03 6.02 18.47
CA LEU A 58 -22.09 7.02 17.99
C LEU A 58 -22.07 7.03 16.47
N LYS A 59 -21.83 8.21 15.88
CA LYS A 59 -21.61 8.33 14.44
C LYS A 59 -20.34 7.58 14.02
N GLU A 60 -19.29 7.74 14.83
CA GLU A 60 -17.97 7.15 14.64
C GLU A 60 -17.33 6.90 16.01
N CYS A 61 -16.60 5.80 16.16
CA CYS A 61 -15.91 5.46 17.41
C CYS A 61 -14.49 4.96 17.11
N ASN A 62 -13.48 5.80 17.32
CA ASN A 62 -12.07 5.45 17.14
C ASN A 62 -11.45 5.18 18.51
N ILE A 63 -10.83 4.01 18.70
CA ILE A 63 -10.28 3.58 19.99
C ILE A 63 -8.82 3.14 19.78
N ARG A 64 -7.88 3.66 20.57
CA ARG A 64 -6.51 3.15 20.73
C ARG A 64 -6.27 2.84 22.20
N ILE A 65 -5.96 1.58 22.51
CA ILE A 65 -5.68 1.12 23.87
C ILE A 65 -4.26 0.55 24.05
N GLY A 66 -3.39 0.70 23.05
CA GLY A 66 -2.00 0.29 23.17
C GLY A 66 -1.13 0.84 22.04
N ASN A 67 0.06 1.31 22.40
CA ASN A 67 1.03 1.91 21.47
C ASN A 67 1.83 0.87 20.65
N ARG A 68 1.53 -0.42 20.86
CA ARG A 68 2.07 -1.57 20.12
C ARG A 68 0.92 -2.46 19.69
N ARG A 69 1.20 -3.34 18.72
CA ARG A 69 0.25 -4.34 18.26
C ARG A 69 0.10 -5.43 19.31
N ASP A 70 -1.13 -5.64 19.75
CA ASP A 70 -1.57 -6.75 20.58
C ASP A 70 -2.92 -7.22 20.03
N GLY A 71 -3.01 -8.51 19.71
CA GLY A 71 -4.20 -9.07 19.06
C GLY A 71 -5.44 -9.04 19.96
N ALA A 72 -5.27 -9.26 21.27
CA ALA A 72 -6.37 -9.28 22.23
C ALA A 72 -6.89 -7.86 22.48
N LEU A 73 -5.99 -6.90 22.70
CA LEU A 73 -6.35 -5.49 22.83
C LEU A 73 -6.99 -4.95 21.55
N ARG A 74 -6.43 -5.26 20.37
CA ARG A 74 -7.04 -4.85 19.10
C ARG A 74 -8.45 -5.43 18.92
N SER A 75 -8.66 -6.70 19.27
CA SER A 75 -9.98 -7.32 19.19
C SER A 75 -10.99 -6.62 20.09
N LEU A 76 -10.57 -6.27 21.33
CA LEU A 76 -11.39 -5.53 22.28
C LEU A 76 -11.71 -4.10 21.81
N ALA A 77 -10.73 -3.37 21.28
CA ALA A 77 -10.96 -2.05 20.69
C ALA A 77 -11.95 -2.13 19.53
N ARG A 78 -11.82 -3.15 18.67
CA ARG A 78 -12.74 -3.39 17.55
C ARG A 78 -14.15 -3.71 18.01
N SER A 79 -14.33 -4.64 18.95
CA SER A 79 -15.66 -5.01 19.43
C SER A 79 -16.36 -3.83 20.10
N THR A 80 -15.63 -3.07 20.92
CA THR A 80 -16.18 -1.89 21.62
C THR A 80 -16.58 -0.79 20.64
N SER A 81 -15.72 -0.47 19.67
CA SER A 81 -16.00 0.51 18.62
C SER A 81 -17.21 0.10 17.75
N THR A 82 -17.30 -1.18 17.41
CA THR A 82 -18.43 -1.72 16.63
C THR A 82 -19.71 -1.61 17.45
N ALA A 83 -19.73 -2.11 18.69
CA ALA A 83 -20.90 -2.04 19.57
C ALA A 83 -21.37 -0.59 19.80
N ALA A 84 -20.44 0.37 19.90
CA ALA A 84 -20.78 1.77 20.07
C ALA A 84 -21.33 2.43 18.80
N THR A 85 -21.15 1.85 17.61
CA THR A 85 -21.58 2.45 16.32
C THR A 85 -22.71 1.69 15.64
N THR A 86 -22.95 0.42 15.99
CA THR A 86 -24.04 -0.39 15.45
C THR A 86 -25.26 -0.39 16.37
N ASP A 87 -26.45 -0.50 15.80
CA ASP A 87 -27.65 -0.73 16.61
C ASP A 87 -27.67 -2.17 17.10
N ASN A 88 -27.72 -2.38 18.43
CA ASN A 88 -27.85 -3.71 19.02
C ASN A 88 -29.11 -4.46 18.51
N GLN A 89 -30.09 -3.76 17.94
CA GLN A 89 -31.28 -4.34 17.31
C GLN A 89 -31.00 -5.03 15.97
N THR A 90 -29.89 -4.72 15.30
CA THR A 90 -29.46 -5.46 14.09
C THR A 90 -28.66 -6.73 14.43
N GLY A 91 -28.30 -6.89 15.71
CA GLY A 91 -27.53 -8.01 16.25
C GLY A 91 -28.39 -9.24 16.56
N ASN A 92 -29.18 -9.71 15.59
CA ASN A 92 -29.67 -11.09 15.48
C ASN A 92 -30.71 -11.21 14.35
N THR A 93 -30.36 -10.81 13.13
CA THR A 93 -30.78 -11.75 12.07
C THR A 93 -29.95 -13.01 12.31
N GLU A 94 -30.49 -13.94 13.09
CA GLU A 94 -30.23 -15.39 13.00
C GLU A 94 -30.57 -15.94 11.59
N GLY A 95 -30.58 -15.07 10.57
CA GLY A 95 -30.64 -15.44 9.18
C GLY A 95 -29.34 -16.12 8.83
N MET A 96 -29.47 -17.22 8.11
CA MET A 96 -28.33 -17.96 7.58
C MET A 96 -27.32 -16.98 6.95
N PRO A 97 -26.01 -17.17 7.22
CA PRO A 97 -24.98 -16.33 6.62
C PRO A 97 -25.16 -16.33 5.10
N PHE A 98 -24.94 -15.17 4.47
CA PHE A 98 -25.02 -15.05 3.03
C PHE A 98 -24.19 -16.17 2.36
N PRO A 99 -24.79 -17.00 1.50
CA PRO A 99 -24.13 -18.20 0.98
C PRO A 99 -23.13 -17.84 -0.13
N PHE A 100 -22.08 -17.10 0.22
CA PHE A 100 -21.09 -16.54 -0.71
C PHE A 100 -20.52 -17.57 -1.69
N MET A 101 -20.28 -18.81 -1.22
CA MET A 101 -19.74 -19.88 -2.05
C MET A 101 -20.71 -20.41 -3.12
N LYS A 102 -22.02 -20.14 -3.00
CA LYS A 102 -23.02 -20.49 -4.02
C LYS A 102 -23.06 -19.50 -5.19
N LEU A 103 -22.38 -18.36 -5.07
CA LEU A 103 -22.26 -17.41 -6.18
C LEU A 103 -21.38 -17.98 -7.30
N PRO A 104 -21.70 -17.65 -8.57
CA PRO A 104 -20.76 -17.78 -9.68
C PRO A 104 -19.41 -17.16 -9.34
N ARG A 105 -18.34 -17.81 -9.82
CA ARG A 105 -16.96 -17.46 -9.46
C ARG A 105 -16.62 -16.01 -9.80
N GLU A 106 -17.11 -15.52 -10.93
CA GLU A 106 -16.90 -14.18 -11.45
C GLU A 106 -17.42 -13.14 -10.45
N LEU A 107 -18.62 -13.36 -9.90
CA LEU A 107 -19.20 -12.49 -8.88
C LEU A 107 -18.42 -12.53 -7.57
N ARG A 108 -17.91 -13.71 -7.18
CA ARG A 108 -17.04 -13.81 -5.99
C ARG A 108 -15.77 -12.97 -6.16
N ILE A 109 -15.10 -13.07 -7.31
CA ILE A 109 -13.90 -12.26 -7.61
C ILE A 109 -14.24 -10.77 -7.60
N GLN A 110 -15.35 -10.36 -8.22
CA GLN A 110 -15.78 -8.95 -8.21
C GLN A 110 -16.04 -8.42 -6.80
N ILE A 111 -16.70 -9.20 -5.94
CA ILE A 111 -16.94 -8.82 -4.54
C ILE A 111 -15.61 -8.73 -3.79
N LEU A 112 -14.71 -9.70 -3.96
CA LEU A 112 -13.39 -9.68 -3.34
C LEU A 112 -12.54 -8.49 -3.81
N GLN A 113 -12.70 -8.03 -5.05
CA GLN A 113 -12.07 -6.81 -5.55
C GLN A 113 -12.56 -5.55 -4.85
N GLN A 114 -13.75 -5.55 -4.23
CA GLN A 114 -14.24 -4.43 -3.41
C GLN A 114 -13.75 -4.49 -1.95
N THR A 115 -12.95 -5.49 -1.60
CA THR A 115 -12.29 -5.58 -0.29
C THR A 115 -10.89 -5.00 -0.35
N ASP A 116 -10.20 -4.95 0.78
CA ASP A 116 -8.77 -4.62 0.85
C ASP A 116 -7.86 -5.59 0.07
N LEU A 117 -8.38 -6.65 -0.57
CA LEU A 117 -7.64 -7.45 -1.55
C LEU A 117 -7.52 -6.76 -2.92
N GLY A 118 -8.57 -6.10 -3.42
CA GLY A 118 -8.55 -5.40 -4.70
C GLY A 118 -8.06 -3.98 -4.51
N GLY A 119 -6.84 -3.69 -4.94
CA GLY A 119 -6.18 -2.43 -4.65
C GLY A 119 -7.00 -1.20 -5.05
N PHE A 120 -7.45 -0.43 -4.06
CA PHE A 120 -8.03 0.91 -4.20
C PHE A 120 -6.98 1.95 -4.68
N GLY A 121 -6.29 1.66 -5.79
CA GLY A 121 -5.29 2.54 -6.40
C GLY A 121 -4.00 2.74 -5.58
N LYS A 122 -3.77 1.98 -4.51
CA LYS A 122 -2.53 2.05 -3.72
C LYS A 122 -1.61 0.90 -4.09
N ASP A 123 -0.39 1.25 -4.52
CA ASP A 123 0.72 0.32 -4.67
C ASP A 123 0.94 -0.44 -3.35
N LEU A 124 1.15 -1.76 -3.46
CA LEU A 124 1.60 -2.59 -2.37
C LEU A 124 3.12 -2.64 -2.39
N ASP A 125 3.78 -2.21 -1.31
CA ASP A 125 5.17 -2.62 -1.13
C ASP A 125 5.17 -4.13 -0.89
N ILE A 126 6.01 -4.86 -1.62
CA ILE A 126 6.10 -6.32 -1.48
C ILE A 126 6.48 -6.73 -0.06
N ARG A 127 7.22 -5.86 0.65
CA ARG A 127 7.55 -6.06 2.06
C ARG A 127 6.32 -6.01 2.96
N ASP A 128 5.27 -5.30 2.55
CA ASP A 128 4.01 -5.17 3.30
C ASP A 128 3.16 -6.46 3.25
N LEU A 129 3.44 -7.38 2.31
CA LEU A 129 2.75 -8.67 2.24
C LEU A 129 3.09 -9.61 3.41
N GLY A 130 3.98 -9.22 4.32
CA GLY A 130 4.24 -9.96 5.55
C GLY A 130 4.89 -11.35 5.34
N LEU A 131 5.33 -11.66 4.11
CA LEU A 131 6.06 -12.88 3.79
C LEU A 131 7.52 -12.86 4.30
N MET A 132 7.98 -11.71 4.78
CA MET A 132 9.30 -11.53 5.37
C MET A 132 9.17 -11.03 6.82
N SER A 133 9.25 -11.99 7.75
CA SER A 133 9.82 -11.91 9.10
C SER A 133 9.88 -10.54 9.81
N LYS A 134 9.20 -10.47 10.98
CA LYS A 134 9.46 -9.55 12.12
C LYS A 134 9.38 -8.05 11.79
N GLN A 135 8.14 -7.56 11.69
CA GLN A 135 7.78 -6.15 11.58
C GLN A 135 8.40 -5.26 12.67
N THR A 136 9.39 -4.45 12.31
CA THR A 136 9.86 -3.30 13.10
C THR A 136 9.54 -1.95 12.43
N THR A 137 9.12 -1.95 11.17
CA THR A 137 8.76 -0.71 10.46
C THR A 137 7.30 -0.36 10.77
N ARG A 138 7.10 0.79 11.42
CA ARG A 138 5.76 1.40 11.55
C ARG A 138 5.27 1.73 10.15
N PHE A 139 4.10 1.21 9.78
CA PHE A 139 3.46 1.56 8.51
C PHE A 139 3.07 3.03 8.56
N LYS A 140 3.18 3.74 7.44
CA LYS A 140 2.70 5.13 7.38
C LYS A 140 1.18 5.13 7.57
N CYS A 141 0.71 5.73 8.66
CA CYS A 141 -0.72 5.91 8.91
C CYS A 141 -1.34 6.80 7.83
N CYS A 142 -2.60 6.55 7.46
CA CYS A 142 -3.33 7.38 6.49
C CYS A 142 -3.60 8.80 7.00
N GLY A 143 -3.50 9.03 8.31
CA GLY A 143 -3.77 10.32 8.94
C GLY A 143 -5.25 10.63 9.15
N ASN A 144 -6.16 9.80 8.63
CA ASN A 144 -7.62 10.00 8.77
C ASN A 144 -8.21 9.34 10.02
N CYS A 145 -7.38 8.65 10.83
CA CYS A 145 -7.86 7.90 12.00
C CYS A 145 -8.32 8.80 13.16
N THR A 146 -7.91 10.08 13.16
CA THR A 146 -8.24 11.06 14.21
C THR A 146 -8.43 12.44 13.57
N PHE A 147 -9.19 13.32 14.23
CA PHE A 147 -9.40 14.68 13.75
C PHE A 147 -8.15 15.56 13.89
N THR A 148 -7.38 15.40 14.97
CA THR A 148 -6.20 16.22 15.27
C THR A 148 -5.01 15.89 14.36
N LYS A 149 -5.00 14.70 13.74
CA LYS A 149 -3.90 14.18 12.91
C LYS A 149 -2.54 14.04 13.64
N SER A 150 -2.47 14.40 14.92
CA SER A 150 -1.28 14.26 15.79
C SER A 150 -1.07 12.82 16.25
N ASP A 151 -2.18 12.11 16.47
CA ASP A 151 -2.22 10.73 16.90
C ASP A 151 -2.97 9.88 15.90
N CYS A 152 -2.71 8.58 15.91
CA CYS A 152 -3.32 7.65 14.97
C CYS A 152 -3.91 6.43 15.69
N CYS A 153 -5.17 6.11 15.38
CA CYS A 153 -5.86 4.89 15.79
C CYS A 153 -5.81 3.82 14.69
N CYS A 154 -4.70 3.74 13.94
CA CYS A 154 -4.59 2.77 12.84
C CYS A 154 -4.35 1.36 13.39
N PRO A 155 -5.21 0.38 13.03
CA PRO A 155 -5.05 -1.03 13.41
C PRO A 155 -3.77 -1.68 12.86
N LEU A 156 -3.14 -1.09 11.84
CA LEU A 156 -1.83 -1.54 11.35
C LEU A 156 -0.69 -1.13 12.28
N ASN A 157 -0.79 -0.15 13.16
CA ASN A 157 0.36 0.28 13.97
C ASN A 157 0.17 0.02 15.45
N PHE A 158 -1.08 -0.04 15.89
CA PHE A 158 -1.45 0.04 17.28
C PHE A 158 -2.50 -1.00 17.63
N SER A 159 -2.72 -1.20 18.93
CA SER A 159 -3.89 -1.91 19.44
C SER A 159 -5.08 -0.96 19.39
N ALA A 160 -5.56 -0.75 18.17
CA ALA A 160 -6.54 0.28 17.86
C ALA A 160 -7.57 -0.18 16.82
N GLN A 161 -8.70 0.50 16.81
CA GLN A 161 -9.75 0.45 15.79
C GLN A 161 -10.13 1.87 15.39
N SER A 162 -10.39 2.09 14.10
CA SER A 162 -10.95 3.35 13.62
C SER A 162 -11.80 3.11 12.37
N ASN A 163 -13.03 3.60 12.38
CA ASN A 163 -13.97 3.47 11.26
C ASN A 163 -13.60 4.40 10.08
N SER A 164 -12.87 5.47 10.36
CA SER A 164 -12.37 6.43 9.35
C SER A 164 -10.99 6.05 8.80
N CYS A 165 -10.40 4.95 9.26
CA CYS A 165 -9.09 4.49 8.81
C CYS A 165 -9.17 3.96 7.38
N THR A 166 -8.36 4.52 6.48
CA THR A 166 -8.22 4.05 5.08
C THR A 166 -6.87 3.34 4.86
N CYS A 167 -6.22 2.94 5.95
CA CYS A 167 -5.05 2.06 5.87
C CYS A 167 -5.54 0.67 5.48
N ARG A 168 -4.90 0.12 4.46
CA ARG A 168 -5.25 -1.18 3.92
C ARG A 168 -4.83 -2.29 4.86
N ILE A 169 -5.74 -3.17 5.24
CA ILE A 169 -5.45 -4.36 6.05
C ILE A 169 -5.77 -5.56 5.18
N LEU A 170 -4.74 -6.31 4.79
CA LEU A 170 -4.97 -7.53 4.02
C LEU A 170 -5.81 -8.51 4.86
N PRO A 171 -6.99 -8.95 4.38
CA PRO A 171 -7.87 -9.86 5.10
C PRO A 171 -7.31 -11.28 4.99
N MET A 172 -6.27 -11.57 5.78
CA MET A 172 -5.54 -12.83 5.74
C MET A 172 -6.43 -14.05 5.99
N GLU A 173 -7.54 -13.86 6.70
CA GLU A 173 -8.53 -14.89 7.02
C GLU A 173 -9.20 -15.46 5.76
N LEU A 174 -9.34 -14.66 4.68
CA LEU A 174 -9.91 -15.12 3.42
C LEU A 174 -9.04 -16.19 2.76
N PHE A 175 -7.72 -16.13 2.94
CA PHE A 175 -6.79 -17.15 2.43
C PHE A 175 -6.87 -18.48 3.18
N LEU A 176 -7.42 -18.46 4.41
CA LEU A 176 -7.45 -19.60 5.32
C LEU A 176 -8.83 -20.25 5.45
N THR A 177 -9.88 -19.63 4.89
CA THR A 177 -11.27 -20.08 5.09
C THR A 177 -11.55 -21.44 4.43
N ASN A 178 -11.27 -21.56 3.12
CA ASN A 178 -11.33 -22.81 2.37
C ASN A 178 -10.48 -22.71 1.11
N ARG A 179 -10.19 -23.85 0.46
CA ARG A 179 -9.31 -23.90 -0.73
C ARG A 179 -9.76 -22.98 -1.86
N GLN A 180 -11.04 -22.97 -2.19
CA GLN A 180 -11.55 -22.17 -3.29
C GLN A 180 -11.52 -20.67 -2.98
N MET A 181 -11.91 -20.27 -1.77
CA MET A 181 -11.80 -18.88 -1.31
C MET A 181 -10.34 -18.42 -1.33
N GLY A 182 -9.40 -19.27 -0.88
CA GLY A 182 -7.98 -18.94 -0.91
C GLY A 182 -7.42 -18.73 -2.31
N LEU A 183 -7.88 -19.53 -3.28
CA LEU A 183 -7.53 -19.35 -4.70
C LEU A 183 -8.13 -18.06 -5.27
N ASP A 184 -9.41 -17.79 -5.02
CA ASP A 184 -10.08 -16.57 -5.49
C ASP A 184 -9.44 -15.31 -4.86
N ALA A 185 -9.11 -15.34 -3.56
CA ALA A 185 -8.42 -14.25 -2.85
C ALA A 185 -6.99 -14.02 -3.37
N THR A 186 -6.26 -15.10 -3.66
CA THR A 186 -4.93 -15.07 -4.26
C THR A 186 -4.99 -14.44 -5.65
N GLU A 187 -5.93 -14.87 -6.49
CA GLU A 187 -6.12 -14.26 -7.81
C GLU A 187 -6.37 -12.77 -7.69
N VAL A 188 -7.31 -12.35 -6.85
CA VAL A 188 -7.63 -10.92 -6.66
C VAL A 188 -6.39 -10.15 -6.18
N LEU A 189 -5.69 -10.66 -5.16
CA LEU A 189 -4.49 -10.03 -4.62
C LEU A 189 -3.42 -9.84 -5.70
N TYR A 190 -3.05 -10.87 -6.46
CA TYR A 190 -1.95 -10.75 -7.41
C TYR A 190 -2.34 -10.09 -8.74
N SER A 191 -3.62 -10.17 -9.12
CA SER A 191 -4.09 -9.61 -10.39
C SER A 191 -4.53 -8.15 -10.32
N SER A 192 -5.02 -7.72 -9.16
CA SER A 192 -5.65 -6.41 -9.02
C SER A 192 -4.73 -5.36 -8.40
N ASN A 193 -3.52 -5.74 -7.97
CA ASN A 193 -2.58 -4.85 -7.31
C ASN A 193 -1.33 -4.56 -8.13
N ASN A 194 -0.75 -3.39 -7.88
CA ASN A 194 0.60 -3.06 -8.31
C ASN A 194 1.58 -3.35 -7.19
N PHE A 195 2.52 -4.26 -7.44
CA PHE A 195 3.53 -4.66 -6.47
C PHE A 195 4.79 -3.84 -6.69
N LYS A 196 4.98 -2.86 -5.82
CA LYS A 196 6.10 -1.95 -5.87
C LYS A 196 7.26 -2.51 -5.07
N PHE A 197 8.41 -2.61 -5.73
CA PHE A 197 9.64 -3.11 -5.16
C PHE A 197 10.60 -1.94 -4.95
N LYS A 198 10.93 -1.70 -3.68
CA LYS A 198 11.92 -0.71 -3.24
C LYS A 198 13.11 -1.46 -2.62
N GLY A 199 14.25 -1.46 -3.29
CA GLY A 199 15.45 -2.12 -2.78
C GLY A 199 16.37 -2.59 -3.90
N ASN A 200 17.37 -3.39 -3.54
CA ASN A 200 18.26 -4.00 -4.53
C ASN A 200 17.58 -5.22 -5.20
N LEU A 201 17.95 -5.48 -6.44
CA LEU A 201 17.39 -6.58 -7.23
C LEU A 201 17.67 -7.98 -6.65
N ILE A 202 18.77 -8.14 -5.91
CA ILE A 202 19.09 -9.41 -5.24
C ILE A 202 17.96 -9.76 -4.24
N SER A 203 17.49 -8.77 -3.49
CA SER A 203 16.38 -8.95 -2.55
C SER A 203 15.07 -9.26 -3.28
N PHE A 204 14.84 -8.66 -4.45
CA PHE A 204 13.71 -9.03 -5.31
C PHE A 204 13.78 -10.51 -5.67
N LEU A 205 14.90 -10.96 -6.25
CA LEU A 205 15.09 -12.34 -6.67
C LEU A 205 14.90 -13.31 -5.51
N ASN A 206 15.48 -13.01 -4.35
CA ASN A 206 15.35 -13.86 -3.16
C ASN A 206 13.90 -13.97 -2.67
N ILE A 207 13.16 -12.86 -2.67
CA ILE A 207 11.75 -12.86 -2.28
C ILE A 207 10.92 -13.67 -3.28
N PHE A 208 11.06 -13.40 -4.57
CA PHE A 208 10.21 -14.01 -5.59
C PHE A 208 10.53 -15.49 -5.86
N ARG A 209 11.77 -15.93 -5.65
CA ARG A 209 12.13 -17.37 -5.66
C ARG A 209 11.40 -18.17 -4.59
N GLY A 210 10.95 -17.52 -3.51
CA GLY A 210 10.14 -18.16 -2.46
C GLY A 210 8.69 -18.41 -2.86
N PHE A 211 8.20 -17.80 -3.95
CA PHE A 211 6.82 -17.97 -4.38
C PHE A 211 6.64 -19.24 -5.22
N ARG A 212 5.44 -19.81 -5.13
CA ARG A 212 5.04 -20.90 -6.01
C ARG A 212 4.85 -20.37 -7.43
N HIS A 213 5.22 -21.18 -8.43
CA HIS A 213 5.16 -20.79 -9.84
C HIS A 213 3.77 -20.32 -10.31
N HIS A 214 2.68 -20.95 -9.86
CA HIS A 214 1.32 -20.48 -10.21
C HIS A 214 0.99 -19.11 -9.61
N THR A 215 1.57 -18.77 -8.46
CA THR A 215 1.43 -17.45 -7.84
C THR A 215 2.17 -16.41 -8.66
N LEU A 216 3.40 -16.70 -9.10
CA LEU A 216 4.18 -15.84 -9.99
C LEU A 216 3.41 -15.52 -11.28
N LYS A 217 2.79 -16.54 -11.89
CA LYS A 217 1.90 -16.37 -13.05
C LYS A 217 0.63 -15.57 -12.79
N SER A 218 0.27 -15.30 -11.54
CA SER A 218 -0.91 -14.51 -11.18
C SER A 218 -0.62 -13.02 -11.06
N PHE A 219 0.65 -12.62 -10.94
CA PHE A 219 1.02 -11.21 -10.92
C PHE A 219 0.66 -10.54 -12.25
N ARG A 220 0.09 -9.34 -12.15
CA ARG A 220 -0.28 -8.54 -13.33
C ARG A 220 0.44 -7.21 -13.41
N ARG A 221 0.93 -6.66 -12.29
CA ARG A 221 1.61 -5.36 -12.28
C ARG A 221 2.75 -5.36 -11.28
N ILE A 222 3.95 -5.06 -11.75
CA ILE A 222 5.16 -4.95 -10.93
C ILE A 222 5.82 -3.63 -11.23
N SER A 223 6.20 -2.89 -10.19
CA SER A 223 6.93 -1.64 -10.32
C SER A 223 8.26 -1.73 -9.60
N PHE A 224 9.36 -1.44 -10.29
CA PHE A 224 10.67 -1.26 -9.66
C PHE A 224 10.86 0.21 -9.35
N ASP A 225 11.18 0.52 -8.10
CA ASP A 225 11.43 1.89 -7.64
C ASP A 225 12.91 2.05 -7.27
N PHE A 226 13.64 2.73 -8.13
CA PHE A 226 15.05 3.01 -7.95
C PHE A 226 15.23 4.43 -7.42
N TYR A 227 16.12 4.60 -6.44
CA TYR A 227 16.52 5.93 -6.01
C TYR A 227 17.54 6.51 -6.99
N SER A 228 17.42 7.81 -7.31
CA SER A 228 18.31 8.52 -8.24
C SER A 228 19.80 8.32 -7.90
N THR A 229 20.16 8.47 -6.63
CA THR A 229 21.52 8.26 -6.09
C THR A 229 22.01 6.82 -6.23
N GLN A 230 21.09 5.86 -6.20
CA GLN A 230 21.41 4.45 -6.40
C GLN A 230 21.57 4.13 -7.88
N THR A 231 20.85 4.81 -8.78
CA THR A 231 20.77 4.42 -10.20
C THR A 231 22.13 4.49 -10.91
N THR A 232 22.93 5.53 -10.65
CA THR A 232 24.27 5.69 -11.26
C THR A 232 25.29 4.69 -10.72
N GLN A 233 25.32 4.45 -9.40
CA GLN A 233 26.20 3.43 -8.80
C GLN A 233 25.74 2.00 -9.15
N TRP A 234 24.43 1.80 -9.28
CA TRP A 234 23.84 0.52 -9.59
C TRP A 234 24.21 0.06 -10.99
N MET A 235 24.15 0.94 -11.99
CA MET A 235 24.49 0.60 -13.37
C MET A 235 25.90 0.07 -13.57
N LEU A 236 26.87 0.62 -12.83
CA LEU A 236 28.26 0.19 -12.94
C LEU A 236 28.49 -1.23 -12.41
N ASN A 237 27.68 -1.66 -11.43
CA ASN A 237 27.96 -2.88 -10.66
C ASN A 237 26.83 -3.94 -10.72
N HIS A 238 25.64 -3.59 -11.20
CA HIS A 238 24.42 -4.40 -11.04
C HIS A 238 23.61 -4.58 -12.33
N SER A 239 24.14 -4.19 -13.49
CA SER A 239 23.50 -4.48 -14.80
C SER A 239 23.21 -5.97 -14.97
N GLN A 240 24.12 -6.83 -14.50
CA GLN A 240 23.94 -8.28 -14.51
C GLN A 240 22.73 -8.74 -13.70
N TYR A 241 22.45 -8.12 -12.54
CA TYR A 241 21.29 -8.46 -11.74
C TYR A 241 19.98 -8.03 -12.40
N TRP A 242 19.98 -6.94 -13.18
CA TRP A 242 18.81 -6.55 -13.96
C TRP A 242 18.52 -7.57 -15.05
N ILE A 243 19.55 -8.00 -15.79
CA ILE A 243 19.46 -9.08 -16.76
C ILE A 243 18.91 -10.35 -16.10
N GLU A 244 19.45 -10.76 -14.95
CA GLU A 244 18.96 -11.92 -14.19
C GLU A 244 17.51 -11.74 -13.72
N THR A 245 17.13 -10.54 -13.28
CA THR A 245 15.78 -10.22 -12.84
C THR A 245 14.78 -10.30 -13.99
N ILE A 246 15.11 -9.72 -15.14
CA ILE A 246 14.25 -9.77 -16.33
C ILE A 246 14.16 -11.20 -16.88
N SER A 247 15.26 -11.96 -16.89
CA SER A 247 15.24 -13.38 -17.25
C SER A 247 14.36 -14.19 -16.30
N PHE A 248 14.48 -13.96 -14.98
CA PHE A 248 13.61 -14.59 -14.00
C PHE A 248 12.13 -14.25 -14.23
N ILE A 249 11.81 -12.99 -14.55
CA ILE A 249 10.45 -12.57 -14.89
C ILE A 249 9.95 -13.31 -16.12
N ARG A 250 10.75 -13.34 -17.20
CA ARG A 250 10.42 -14.04 -18.45
C ARG A 250 10.07 -15.50 -18.20
N ASP A 251 10.87 -16.17 -17.37
CA ASP A 251 10.77 -17.63 -17.20
C ASP A 251 9.66 -18.04 -16.22
N ASN A 252 9.20 -17.15 -15.33
CA ASN A 252 8.29 -17.51 -14.23
C ASN A 252 6.93 -16.78 -14.24
N PHE A 253 6.81 -15.66 -14.96
CA PHE A 253 5.58 -14.86 -14.99
C PHE A 253 4.80 -15.09 -16.28
N ASP A 254 3.52 -14.73 -16.27
CA ASP A 254 2.72 -14.66 -17.50
C ASP A 254 2.96 -13.29 -18.16
N VAL A 255 4.05 -13.17 -18.91
CA VAL A 255 4.53 -11.93 -19.53
C VAL A 255 3.43 -11.26 -20.38
N SER A 256 2.62 -12.06 -21.09
CA SER A 256 1.49 -11.61 -21.91
C SER A 256 0.40 -10.84 -21.15
N LYS A 257 0.35 -11.00 -19.83
CA LYS A 257 -0.60 -10.33 -18.94
C LYS A 257 0.07 -9.35 -17.98
N LEU A 258 1.39 -9.30 -17.97
CA LEU A 258 2.19 -8.52 -17.03
C LEU A 258 2.39 -7.10 -17.54
N GLN A 259 2.15 -6.14 -16.66
CA GLN A 259 2.54 -4.74 -16.81
C GLN A 259 3.78 -4.52 -15.94
N LEU A 260 4.84 -3.96 -16.53
CA LEU A 260 6.09 -3.68 -15.85
C LEU A 260 6.32 -2.18 -15.83
N SER A 261 6.60 -1.62 -14.66
CA SER A 261 6.96 -0.21 -14.50
C SER A 261 8.36 -0.05 -13.91
N VAL A 262 9.12 0.89 -14.45
CA VAL A 262 10.41 1.31 -13.89
C VAL A 262 10.29 2.77 -13.47
N ILE A 263 10.38 3.02 -12.17
CA ILE A 263 10.23 4.33 -11.56
C ILE A 263 11.59 4.70 -10.98
N THR A 264 12.08 5.89 -11.33
CA THR A 264 13.22 6.50 -10.66
C THR A 264 12.74 7.68 -9.85
N THR A 265 12.65 7.51 -8.54
CA THR A 265 12.33 8.62 -7.64
C THR A 265 13.60 9.34 -7.24
N ASP A 266 13.61 10.66 -7.42
CA ASP A 266 14.55 11.50 -6.72
C ASP A 266 13.99 11.80 -5.32
N ASP A 267 14.75 11.45 -4.28
CA ASP A 267 14.39 11.82 -2.91
C ASP A 267 14.63 13.32 -2.65
N SER A 268 15.36 13.99 -3.54
CA SER A 268 15.57 15.42 -3.45
C SER A 268 14.26 16.15 -3.79
N LYS A 269 13.64 16.76 -2.77
CA LYS A 269 12.47 17.62 -2.94
C LYS A 269 12.77 18.91 -3.73
N GLU A 270 14.02 19.13 -4.06
CA GLU A 270 14.50 20.31 -4.76
C GLU A 270 15.09 19.86 -6.09
N CYS A 271 14.31 20.01 -7.16
CA CYS A 271 14.75 19.74 -8.52
C CYS A 271 15.83 20.78 -8.93
N LYS A 272 17.02 20.71 -8.35
CA LYS A 272 18.17 21.61 -8.61
C LYS A 272 19.03 21.07 -9.75
N TRP A 273 18.40 20.55 -10.80
CA TRP A 273 19.09 19.83 -11.87
C TRP A 273 19.63 20.72 -12.98
N SER A 274 19.28 22.01 -13.00
CA SER A 274 19.89 23.02 -13.91
C SER A 274 21.41 23.14 -13.78
N ASN A 275 21.99 22.60 -12.70
CA ASN A 275 23.42 22.66 -12.41
C ASN A 275 24.17 21.33 -12.64
N TYR A 276 23.51 20.27 -13.10
CA TYR A 276 24.19 18.99 -13.28
C TYR A 276 24.99 18.96 -14.58
N SER A 277 26.28 18.62 -14.43
CA SER A 277 27.19 18.48 -15.56
C SER A 277 26.85 17.27 -16.42
N GLU A 278 27.23 17.31 -17.70
CA GLU A 278 27.14 16.18 -18.63
C GLU A 278 27.72 14.88 -18.06
N ARG A 279 28.78 14.98 -17.23
CA ARG A 279 29.41 13.84 -16.54
C ARG A 279 28.46 13.05 -15.65
N THR A 280 27.38 13.66 -15.18
CA THR A 280 26.39 13.03 -14.28
C THR A 280 25.14 12.57 -15.01
N THR A 281 24.74 13.25 -16.07
CA THR A 281 23.51 12.95 -16.81
C THR A 281 23.70 11.84 -17.85
N VAL A 282 24.88 11.77 -18.49
CA VAL A 282 25.18 10.72 -19.48
C VAL A 282 25.14 9.30 -18.89
N PRO A 283 25.77 8.99 -17.73
CA PRO A 283 25.66 7.66 -17.12
C PRO A 283 24.24 7.27 -16.76
N LEU A 284 23.43 8.23 -16.32
CA LEU A 284 22.03 8.00 -15.96
C LEU A 284 21.17 7.72 -17.20
N TYR A 285 21.39 8.44 -18.30
CA TYR A 285 20.75 8.12 -19.57
C TYR A 285 21.13 6.74 -20.09
N ASN A 286 22.42 6.40 -20.08
CA ASN A 286 22.89 5.07 -20.46
C ASN A 286 22.25 3.98 -19.59
N ALA A 287 21.92 4.31 -18.33
CA ALA A 287 21.11 3.45 -17.45
C ALA A 287 19.76 3.12 -18.03
N TYR A 288 19.00 4.15 -18.37
CA TYR A 288 17.64 3.98 -18.84
C TYR A 288 17.61 3.26 -20.18
N VAL A 289 18.55 3.56 -21.07
CA VAL A 289 18.69 2.83 -22.34
C VAL A 289 19.04 1.36 -22.10
N ALA A 290 19.98 1.03 -21.21
CA ALA A 290 20.33 -0.36 -20.93
C ALA A 290 19.17 -1.15 -20.30
N ILE A 291 18.45 -0.53 -19.35
CA ILE A 291 17.28 -1.10 -18.69
C ILE A 291 16.20 -1.45 -19.74
N THR A 292 15.85 -0.47 -20.57
CA THR A 292 14.79 -0.59 -21.57
C THR A 292 15.17 -1.55 -22.69
N ARG A 293 16.43 -1.52 -23.16
CA ARG A 293 16.97 -2.51 -24.10
C ARG A 293 16.80 -3.94 -23.59
N THR A 294 17.16 -4.18 -22.32
CA THR A 294 17.04 -5.51 -21.69
C THR A 294 15.59 -5.98 -21.66
N VAL A 295 14.66 -5.09 -21.30
CA VAL A 295 13.22 -5.40 -21.31
C VAL A 295 12.74 -5.74 -22.72
N LYS A 296 13.06 -4.91 -23.72
CA LYS A 296 12.69 -5.15 -25.13
C LYS A 296 13.18 -6.51 -25.64
N GLN A 297 14.45 -6.83 -25.39
CA GLN A 297 15.08 -8.05 -25.89
C GLN A 297 14.55 -9.31 -25.21
N GLN A 298 14.22 -9.26 -23.92
CA GLN A 298 13.87 -10.45 -23.15
C GLN A 298 12.37 -10.63 -22.91
N LEU A 299 11.56 -9.59 -23.04
CA LEU A 299 10.11 -9.62 -22.79
C LEU A 299 9.30 -9.17 -24.02
N PRO A 300 9.40 -9.86 -25.18
CA PRO A 300 8.78 -9.42 -26.44
C PRO A 300 7.25 -9.44 -26.44
N HIS A 301 6.62 -10.12 -25.48
CA HIS A 301 5.17 -10.22 -25.34
C HIS A 301 4.67 -9.51 -24.09
N LEU A 302 5.42 -8.54 -23.57
CA LEU A 302 5.00 -7.79 -22.39
C LEU A 302 3.69 -7.07 -22.72
N ARG A 303 2.70 -7.16 -21.82
CA ARG A 303 1.39 -6.51 -22.04
C ARG A 303 1.52 -5.00 -22.12
N ASP A 304 2.36 -4.45 -21.26
CA ASP A 304 2.45 -3.02 -21.02
C ASP A 304 3.76 -2.67 -20.33
N PHE A 305 4.38 -1.56 -20.71
CA PHE A 305 5.63 -1.10 -20.14
C PHE A 305 5.56 0.40 -19.87
N HIS A 306 5.94 0.78 -18.65
CA HIS A 306 5.90 2.17 -18.19
C HIS A 306 7.25 2.56 -17.61
N VAL A 307 7.67 3.79 -17.89
CA VAL A 307 8.85 4.36 -17.26
C VAL A 307 8.49 5.70 -16.64
N THR A 308 9.09 6.02 -15.50
CA THR A 308 9.00 7.33 -14.86
C THR A 308 10.40 7.77 -14.48
N LEU A 309 10.98 8.68 -15.26
CA LEU A 309 12.41 8.99 -15.24
C LEU A 309 12.77 10.26 -14.46
N GLY A 310 11.77 10.91 -13.85
CA GLY A 310 11.94 12.13 -13.07
C GLY A 310 12.56 13.25 -13.90
N VAL A 311 13.89 13.33 -13.93
CA VAL A 311 14.69 14.32 -14.67
C VAL A 311 14.55 14.19 -16.18
N PHE A 312 14.33 12.98 -16.71
CA PHE A 312 14.21 12.73 -18.15
C PHE A 312 12.78 12.37 -18.57
N PHE A 313 11.77 13.07 -18.03
CA PHE A 313 10.38 12.76 -18.33
C PHE A 313 10.06 12.83 -19.84
N ASP A 314 10.71 13.72 -20.59
CA ASP A 314 10.58 13.81 -22.06
C ASP A 314 10.98 12.51 -22.78
N LEU A 315 11.88 11.72 -22.19
CA LEU A 315 12.33 10.45 -22.75
C LEU A 315 11.39 9.28 -22.41
N GLU A 316 10.45 9.43 -21.47
CA GLU A 316 9.57 8.35 -21.04
C GLU A 316 8.78 7.78 -22.23
N ALA A 317 8.14 8.65 -23.01
CA ALA A 317 7.35 8.23 -24.17
C ALA A 317 8.19 7.56 -25.26
N GLU A 318 9.42 8.03 -25.47
CA GLU A 318 10.34 7.46 -26.47
C GLU A 318 10.80 6.05 -26.06
N LEU A 319 11.21 5.91 -24.80
CA LEU A 319 11.67 4.62 -24.26
C LEU A 319 10.54 3.61 -24.13
N GLU A 320 9.33 4.04 -23.78
CA GLU A 320 8.15 3.18 -23.77
C GLU A 320 7.82 2.68 -25.18
N ARG A 321 7.79 3.55 -26.21
CA ARG A 321 7.60 3.13 -27.60
C ARG A 321 8.73 2.24 -28.13
N TRP A 322 9.95 2.46 -27.67
CA TRP A 322 11.06 1.61 -28.09
C TRP A 322 10.89 0.15 -27.64
N VAL A 323 10.30 -0.07 -26.45
CA VAL A 323 9.98 -1.40 -25.92
C VAL A 323 8.67 -1.95 -26.51
N MET A 324 7.62 -1.14 -26.57
CA MET A 324 6.26 -1.59 -26.89
C MET A 324 5.91 -1.50 -28.39
N GLY A 325 6.71 -0.79 -29.18
CA GLY A 325 6.47 -0.52 -30.59
C GLY A 325 6.07 0.93 -30.88
N PRO A 326 6.19 1.38 -32.14
CA PRO A 326 5.97 2.78 -32.55
C PRO A 326 4.53 3.26 -32.33
N ASP A 327 3.55 2.36 -32.43
CA ASP A 327 2.12 2.67 -32.28
C ASP A 327 1.66 2.74 -30.81
N TYR A 328 2.58 2.55 -29.86
CA TYR A 328 2.25 2.55 -28.43
C TYR A 328 1.89 3.95 -27.93
N ASP A 329 0.70 4.06 -27.33
CA ASP A 329 0.20 5.28 -26.70
C ASP A 329 0.63 5.37 -25.23
N SER A 330 1.74 6.07 -24.99
CA SER A 330 2.27 6.34 -23.64
C SER A 330 1.33 7.17 -22.75
N GLN A 331 0.41 7.95 -23.34
CA GLN A 331 -0.53 8.78 -22.57
C GLN A 331 -1.63 7.95 -21.92
N ARG A 332 -2.01 6.82 -22.52
CA ARG A 332 -3.01 5.90 -21.96
C ARG A 332 -2.59 5.34 -20.60
N GLY A 333 -1.28 5.13 -20.41
CA GLY A 333 -0.70 4.77 -19.11
C GLY A 333 -0.86 5.86 -18.06
N SER A 334 -0.60 7.11 -18.46
CA SER A 334 -0.60 8.27 -17.57
C SER A 334 -1.98 8.64 -17.02
N ALA A 335 -3.05 8.41 -17.78
CA ALA A 335 -4.43 8.62 -17.29
C ALA A 335 -4.76 7.71 -16.09
N ASN A 336 -4.26 6.47 -16.08
CA ASN A 336 -4.39 5.56 -14.92
C ASN A 336 -3.49 5.99 -13.74
N ARG A 337 -2.38 6.70 -13.99
CA ARG A 337 -1.48 7.21 -12.93
C ARG A 337 -2.21 8.25 -12.06
N ASN A 338 -3.02 9.12 -12.66
CA ASN A 338 -3.76 10.19 -11.96
C ASN A 338 -4.95 9.68 -11.11
N ALA A 339 -5.49 8.50 -11.40
CA ALA A 339 -6.57 7.90 -10.63
C ALA A 339 -6.14 7.42 -9.22
N THR A 340 -4.82 7.29 -8.96
CA THR A 340 -4.29 6.84 -7.66
C THR A 340 -4.30 7.92 -6.55
N GLY A 341 -4.94 9.06 -6.79
CA GLY A 341 -5.29 10.03 -5.74
C GLY A 341 -4.12 10.79 -5.10
N LYS A 342 -2.88 10.56 -5.54
CA LYS A 342 -1.81 11.53 -5.34
C LYS A 342 -2.15 12.72 -6.22
N LYS A 343 -2.76 13.76 -5.64
CA LYS A 343 -2.77 15.10 -6.24
C LYS A 343 -1.36 15.32 -6.78
N SER A 344 -1.25 15.51 -8.09
CA SER A 344 -0.02 15.95 -8.72
C SER A 344 0.60 17.00 -7.81
N ASN A 345 1.84 16.76 -7.36
CA ASN A 345 2.61 17.81 -6.69
C ASN A 345 2.49 19.08 -7.55
N PRO A 346 2.43 20.28 -6.93
CA PRO A 346 2.24 21.53 -7.64
C PRO A 346 3.16 21.53 -8.85
N VAL A 347 2.56 21.73 -10.02
CA VAL A 347 3.17 21.68 -11.35
C VAL A 347 4.57 22.25 -11.25
N TRP A 348 5.57 21.37 -11.21
CA TRP A 348 6.95 21.78 -11.31
C TRP A 348 7.07 22.44 -12.68
N ASP A 349 7.59 23.68 -12.74
CA ASP A 349 7.84 24.33 -14.02
C ASP A 349 8.99 23.61 -14.73
N ILE A 350 8.60 22.59 -15.49
CA ILE A 350 9.47 21.68 -16.24
C ILE A 350 9.81 22.22 -17.63
N SER A 351 9.39 23.45 -17.97
CA SER A 351 9.71 24.09 -19.26
C SER A 351 11.22 24.25 -19.50
N HIS A 352 12.03 24.13 -18.45
CA HIS A 352 13.48 24.21 -18.49
C HIS A 352 14.21 22.87 -18.64
N CYS A 353 13.52 21.73 -18.51
CA CYS A 353 14.12 20.39 -18.59
C CYS A 353 14.04 19.88 -20.04
N LYS A 354 14.88 20.41 -20.95
CA LYS A 354 14.97 19.90 -22.32
C LYS A 354 15.87 18.67 -22.39
N VAL A 355 15.54 17.73 -23.28
CA VAL A 355 16.43 16.63 -23.68
C VAL A 355 17.83 17.19 -23.97
N PRO A 356 18.91 16.65 -23.37
CA PRO A 356 20.24 17.19 -23.55
C PRO A 356 20.69 17.19 -25.01
N ARG A 357 21.43 18.22 -25.42
CA ARG A 357 21.90 18.38 -26.82
C ARG A 357 22.76 17.22 -27.34
N TRP A 358 23.37 16.44 -26.45
CA TRP A 358 24.18 15.27 -26.81
C TRP A 358 23.35 14.03 -27.13
N HIS A 359 22.05 14.03 -26.86
CA HIS A 359 21.17 12.91 -27.20
C HIS A 359 20.98 12.84 -28.72
N LYS A 360 21.34 11.70 -29.32
CA LYS A 360 21.30 11.47 -30.78
C LYS A 360 20.07 10.67 -31.24
N GLY A 361 19.08 10.44 -30.38
CA GLY A 361 17.96 9.53 -30.66
C GLY A 361 18.34 8.06 -30.46
N LEU A 362 17.35 7.19 -30.25
CA LEU A 362 17.54 5.75 -30.04
C LEU A 362 17.75 4.93 -31.33
N GLY A 363 17.95 5.57 -32.49
CA GLY A 363 17.82 4.93 -33.81
C GLY A 363 19.09 4.69 -34.61
N ASP A 364 20.27 5.17 -34.19
CA ASP A 364 21.43 5.26 -35.09
C ASP A 364 22.51 4.17 -34.92
N ASP A 365 22.40 3.27 -33.93
CA ASP A 365 23.46 2.31 -33.58
C ASP A 365 22.98 0.83 -33.47
N ASP A 366 21.85 0.45 -34.09
CA ASP A 366 21.44 -0.97 -34.21
C ASP A 366 22.08 -1.67 -35.42
#